data_AF-A0A7L5DY69-F1
#
_entry.id   AF-A0A7L5DY69-F1
#
_cell.length_a   1.000
_cell.length_b   1.000
_cell.length_c   1.000
_cell.angle_alpha   90.00
_cell.angle_beta   90.00
_cell.angle_gamma   90.00
#
_symmetry.space_group_name_H-M   'P 1'
#
loop_
_entity.id
_entity.type
_entity.pdbx_description
1 polymer ?
#
loop_
_entity_poly.entity_id
_entity_poly.type
_entity_poly.pdbx_seq_one_letter_code
_entity_poly.pdbx_strand_id
1 'polypeptide(L)'
;MIGLLQLSAYKPINMPNPLHDAPNKYVITHYNITFAPDLSNRVNPKLYQRPLSDVDILAIIAGDLYPTILREKRSENQKDKLLVDFINKGLISQYAAKTDKLLIDFGRFHRQNERIDYIMERNHVPQTLNQDVQSMVREFSRIYNIATHQNFGADIWTYLNEGVDDKIVIPAEPPLANGSMSIINTYRNVMILTTDGYIEAGIYGKGFDLSKTTVDNFRKAFLASKEDNIQKFFKKNTQFRIKPVHNEHLKNLEVLVLELYDRSKSKGGSATIQPTDMEIIKLFWADWLQQSHVKRWELHPYANSKDEAEKTILQFLGVTKKNMPSV
;
A
#
# COMPACT_ATOMS: atom_id res chain seq x y z
N MET A 1 22.62 -22.24 -91.23
CA MET A 1 23.30 -21.18 -90.47
C MET A 1 22.39 -20.87 -89.28
N ILE A 2 22.63 -21.58 -88.17
CA ILE A 2 21.77 -21.65 -86.98
C ILE A 2 22.38 -20.72 -85.93
N GLY A 3 21.65 -19.66 -85.56
CA GLY A 3 22.09 -18.68 -84.55
C GLY A 3 21.72 -19.13 -83.14
N LEU A 4 22.73 -19.31 -82.29
CA LEU A 4 22.60 -19.61 -80.87
C LEU A 4 21.95 -18.46 -80.10
N LEU A 5 20.90 -18.78 -79.34
CA LEU A 5 20.34 -17.96 -78.26
C LEU A 5 21.24 -18.05 -77.02
N GLN A 6 21.77 -16.90 -76.57
CA GLN A 6 22.49 -16.78 -75.31
C GLN A 6 21.51 -16.72 -74.12
N LEU A 7 21.69 -17.63 -73.17
CA LEU A 7 21.04 -17.66 -71.86
C LEU A 7 21.62 -16.54 -70.97
N SER A 8 20.77 -15.58 -70.62
CA SER A 8 21.06 -14.53 -69.63
C SER A 8 21.06 -15.10 -68.21
N ALA A 9 22.14 -14.84 -67.48
CA ALA A 9 22.36 -15.26 -66.11
C ALA A 9 21.30 -14.70 -65.13
N TYR A 10 20.73 -15.60 -64.34
CA TYR A 10 19.83 -15.32 -63.23
C TYR A 10 20.58 -14.53 -62.14
N LYS A 11 20.16 -13.30 -61.82
CA LYS A 11 20.60 -12.60 -60.61
C LYS A 11 19.81 -13.14 -59.41
N PRO A 12 20.47 -13.57 -58.32
CA PRO A 12 19.75 -13.93 -57.10
C PRO A 12 19.10 -12.67 -56.51
N ILE A 13 17.81 -12.77 -56.22
CA ILE A 13 17.04 -11.77 -55.49
C ILE A 13 17.52 -11.84 -54.03
N ASN A 14 18.23 -10.80 -53.57
CA ASN A 14 18.48 -10.60 -52.15
C ASN A 14 17.13 -10.38 -51.45
N MET A 15 16.60 -11.42 -50.81
CA MET A 15 15.48 -11.26 -49.90
C MET A 15 15.99 -10.57 -48.62
N PRO A 16 15.33 -9.50 -48.14
CA PRO A 16 15.64 -8.93 -46.85
C PRO A 16 15.39 -9.99 -45.77
N ASN A 17 16.42 -10.22 -44.97
CA ASN A 17 16.43 -11.16 -43.85
C ASN A 17 15.34 -10.75 -42.83
N PRO A 18 14.27 -11.54 -42.60
CA PRO A 18 13.25 -11.19 -41.62
C PRO A 18 13.68 -11.68 -40.24
N LEU A 19 14.73 -11.06 -39.70
CA LEU A 19 15.15 -11.19 -38.31
C LEU A 19 15.26 -9.79 -37.71
N HIS A 20 14.14 -9.07 -37.70
CA HIS A 20 13.93 -8.06 -36.67
C HIS A 20 13.55 -8.81 -35.40
N ASP A 21 14.58 -9.24 -34.66
CA ASP A 21 14.41 -9.71 -33.28
C ASP A 21 13.63 -8.64 -32.53
N ALA A 22 12.45 -9.00 -32.01
CA ALA A 22 11.69 -8.12 -31.15
C ALA A 22 12.61 -7.67 -30.01
N PRO A 23 12.68 -6.37 -29.69
CA PRO A 23 13.63 -5.87 -28.69
C PRO A 23 13.44 -6.64 -27.38
N ASN A 24 14.53 -7.17 -26.82
CA ASN A 24 14.50 -7.88 -25.55
C ASN A 24 13.88 -6.94 -24.51
N LYS A 25 12.75 -7.34 -23.91
CA LYS A 25 12.04 -6.53 -22.93
C LYS A 25 12.62 -6.81 -21.54
N TYR A 26 13.07 -5.77 -20.86
CA TYR A 26 13.56 -5.83 -19.49
C TYR A 26 12.62 -5.03 -18.58
N VAL A 27 11.94 -5.70 -17.66
CA VAL A 27 10.97 -5.06 -16.76
C VAL A 27 11.63 -4.82 -15.40
N ILE A 28 11.60 -3.56 -14.95
CA ILE A 28 12.05 -3.16 -13.62
C ILE A 28 10.82 -2.75 -12.82
N THR A 29 10.55 -3.42 -11.71
CA THR A 29 9.44 -3.08 -10.81
C THR A 29 9.95 -2.31 -9.61
N HIS A 30 9.37 -1.14 -9.34
CA HIS A 30 9.66 -0.27 -8.20
C HIS A 30 8.59 -0.38 -7.13
N TYR A 31 8.96 -0.24 -5.85
CA TYR A 31 7.98 -0.11 -4.77
C TYR A 31 7.47 1.32 -4.71
N ASN A 32 6.15 1.48 -4.72
CA ASN A 32 5.50 2.74 -4.37
C ASN A 32 4.64 2.49 -3.13
N ILE A 33 5.19 2.80 -1.96
CA ILE A 33 4.57 2.51 -0.66
C ILE A 33 3.95 3.78 -0.10
N THR A 34 2.66 3.73 0.17
CA THR A 34 1.92 4.76 0.91
C THR A 34 1.57 4.24 2.29
N PHE A 35 1.99 4.95 3.33
CA PHE A 35 1.49 4.77 4.68
C PHE A 35 0.34 5.75 4.92
N ALA A 36 -0.87 5.23 5.14
CA ALA A 36 -2.10 6.03 5.27
C ALA A 36 -2.74 5.75 6.64
N PRO A 37 -2.37 6.48 7.70
CA PRO A 37 -2.91 6.25 9.02
C PRO A 37 -4.27 6.90 9.21
N ASP A 38 -5.18 6.15 9.83
CA ASP A 38 -6.41 6.68 10.40
C ASP A 38 -6.09 7.37 11.74
N LEU A 39 -6.06 8.69 11.69
CA LEU A 39 -5.75 9.58 12.82
C LEU A 39 -7.02 10.03 13.57
N SER A 40 -8.10 9.26 13.48
CA SER A 40 -9.33 9.49 14.26
C SER A 40 -9.13 9.15 15.75
N ASN A 41 -10.21 8.91 16.50
CA ASN A 41 -10.15 8.60 17.93
C ASN A 41 -9.30 7.36 18.28
N ARG A 42 -8.97 6.49 17.32
CA ARG A 42 -8.14 5.30 17.51
C ARG A 42 -6.72 5.57 17.98
N VAL A 43 -6.22 6.80 17.79
CA VAL A 43 -4.89 7.17 18.27
C VAL A 43 -4.89 7.50 19.77
N ASN A 44 -6.07 7.60 20.40
CA ASN A 44 -6.19 7.87 21.83
C ASN A 44 -5.84 6.60 22.66
N PRO A 45 -4.73 6.60 23.41
CA PRO A 45 -4.27 5.41 24.14
C PRO A 45 -5.18 5.02 25.32
N LYS A 46 -6.06 5.92 25.77
CA LYS A 46 -7.05 5.60 26.81
C LYS A 46 -8.20 4.76 26.27
N LEU A 47 -8.58 4.99 25.02
CA LEU A 47 -9.65 4.27 24.34
C LEU A 47 -9.14 2.98 23.69
N TYR A 48 -7.93 3.02 23.13
CA TYR A 48 -7.32 1.91 22.41
C TYR A 48 -5.93 1.64 22.95
N GLN A 49 -5.84 0.67 23.85
CA GLN A 49 -4.56 0.21 24.41
C GLN A 49 -3.90 -0.75 23.42
N ARG A 50 -3.06 -0.20 22.55
CA ARG A 50 -2.33 -0.96 21.52
C ARG A 50 -0.85 -1.04 21.89
N PRO A 51 -0.18 -2.18 21.64
CA PRO A 51 1.25 -2.33 21.94
C PRO A 51 2.15 -1.41 21.11
N LEU A 52 1.72 -1.07 19.89
CA LEU A 52 2.45 -0.21 18.97
C LEU A 52 1.63 1.04 18.63
N SER A 53 2.32 2.16 18.46
CA SER A 53 1.76 3.34 17.84
C SER A 53 1.91 3.29 16.32
N ASP A 54 1.12 4.08 15.61
CA ASP A 54 1.26 4.21 14.15
C ASP A 54 2.63 4.83 13.79
N VAL A 55 3.26 5.57 14.71
CA VAL A 55 4.64 6.08 14.58
C VAL A 55 5.65 4.93 14.62
N ASP A 56 5.46 3.93 15.49
CA ASP A 56 6.31 2.73 15.51
C ASP A 56 6.20 1.95 14.20
N ILE A 57 4.99 1.82 13.65
CA ILE A 57 4.74 1.13 12.38
C ILE A 57 5.43 1.86 11.23
N LEU A 58 5.30 3.19 11.15
CA LEU A 58 6.02 3.98 10.15
C LEU A 58 7.54 3.84 10.30
N ALA A 59 8.05 3.87 11.54
CA ALA A 59 9.49 3.73 11.80
C ALA A 59 10.03 2.36 11.35
N ILE A 60 9.23 1.29 11.48
CA ILE A 60 9.58 -0.03 10.94
C ILE A 60 9.69 0.04 9.42
N ILE A 61 8.67 0.55 8.71
CA ILE A 61 8.65 0.63 7.24
C ILE A 61 9.83 1.48 6.72
N ALA A 62 10.03 2.65 7.32
CA ALA A 62 11.06 3.58 6.90
C ALA A 62 12.48 3.07 7.24
N GLY A 63 12.64 2.41 8.39
CA GLY A 63 13.89 1.77 8.80
C GLY A 63 14.28 0.57 7.94
N ASP A 64 13.30 -0.22 7.49
CA ASP A 64 13.55 -1.35 6.58
C ASP A 64 13.67 -0.94 5.12
N LEU A 65 13.44 0.34 4.78
CA LEU A 65 13.59 0.82 3.41
C LEU A 65 14.98 0.46 2.85
N TYR A 66 16.03 0.70 3.64
CA TYR A 66 17.38 0.16 3.40
C TYR A 66 17.95 -0.41 4.71
N PRO A 67 18.54 -1.62 4.71
CA PRO A 67 18.94 -2.43 3.56
C PRO A 67 17.90 -3.45 3.09
N THR A 68 16.72 -3.53 3.69
CA THR A 68 15.80 -4.67 3.47
C THR A 68 15.02 -4.53 2.15
N ILE A 69 14.13 -3.54 2.05
CA ILE A 69 13.19 -3.40 0.93
C ILE A 69 13.93 -3.07 -0.38
N LEU A 70 14.86 -2.12 -0.34
CA LEU A 70 15.60 -1.68 -1.52
C LEU A 70 16.60 -2.71 -2.03
N ARG A 71 17.17 -3.60 -1.20
CA ARG A 71 18.10 -4.63 -1.71
C ARG A 71 17.39 -5.89 -2.20
N GLU A 72 16.07 -5.95 -2.11
CA GLU A 72 15.30 -7.09 -2.60
C GLU A 72 15.35 -7.11 -4.14
N LYS A 73 16.13 -8.07 -4.66
CA LYS A 73 16.25 -8.42 -6.09
C LYS A 73 16.75 -7.29 -7.01
N ARG A 74 17.31 -6.18 -6.50
CA ARG A 74 17.67 -5.02 -7.33
C ARG A 74 18.93 -4.29 -6.85
N SER A 75 19.66 -3.70 -7.79
CA SER A 75 20.87 -2.88 -7.53
C SER A 75 20.92 -1.56 -8.32
N GLU A 76 20.11 -1.37 -9.37
CA GLU A 76 20.23 -0.24 -10.29
C GLU A 76 18.89 0.44 -10.63
N ASN A 77 18.96 1.72 -10.99
CA ASN A 77 17.85 2.56 -11.48
C ASN A 77 16.58 2.57 -10.60
N GLN A 78 16.75 2.47 -9.29
CA GLN A 78 15.66 2.43 -8.32
C GLN A 78 14.88 3.74 -8.28
N LYS A 79 13.58 3.66 -8.57
CA LYS A 79 12.62 4.77 -8.48
C LYS A 79 11.59 4.54 -7.39
N ASP A 80 11.95 3.77 -6.37
CA ASP A 80 11.08 3.44 -5.25
C ASP A 80 10.66 4.72 -4.50
N LYS A 81 9.46 4.69 -3.89
CA LYS A 81 8.90 5.80 -3.12
C LYS A 81 8.29 5.31 -1.81
N LEU A 82 8.44 6.12 -0.77
CA LEU A 82 7.73 5.99 0.49
C LEU A 82 7.05 7.33 0.81
N LEU A 83 5.73 7.32 0.91
CA LEU A 83 4.88 8.48 1.18
C LEU A 83 4.07 8.24 2.45
N VAL A 84 3.95 9.26 3.30
CA VAL A 84 2.88 9.31 4.31
C VAL A 84 1.76 10.20 3.77
N ASP A 85 0.56 9.63 3.67
CA ASP A 85 -0.63 10.33 3.20
C ASP A 85 -1.72 10.36 4.27
N PHE A 86 -2.67 11.27 4.15
CA PHE A 86 -3.73 11.48 5.14
C PHE A 86 -5.09 11.09 4.57
N ILE A 87 -5.78 10.18 5.28
CA ILE A 87 -7.14 9.75 4.94
C ILE A 87 -8.07 10.95 4.81
N ASN A 88 -7.99 11.88 5.78
CA ASN A 88 -8.63 13.17 5.69
C ASN A 88 -7.62 14.23 5.23
N LYS A 89 -7.70 14.66 3.96
CA LYS A 89 -6.77 15.65 3.37
C LYS A 89 -6.81 17.01 4.08
N GLY A 90 -7.92 17.35 4.75
CA GLY A 90 -8.03 18.55 5.57
C GLY A 90 -7.03 18.59 6.73
N LEU A 91 -6.55 17.41 7.18
CA LEU A 91 -5.55 17.29 8.25
C LEU A 91 -4.21 17.92 7.88
N ILE A 92 -3.87 18.00 6.59
CA ILE A 92 -2.62 18.64 6.13
C ILE A 92 -2.59 20.10 6.59
N SER A 93 -3.67 20.83 6.34
CA SER A 93 -3.81 22.23 6.75
C SER A 93 -3.97 22.36 8.27
N GLN A 94 -4.80 21.52 8.89
CA GLN A 94 -5.09 21.60 10.34
C GLN A 94 -3.86 21.33 11.20
N TYR A 95 -3.03 20.36 10.82
CA TYR A 95 -1.80 20.02 11.55
C TYR A 95 -0.57 20.78 11.05
N ALA A 96 -0.74 21.67 10.07
CA ALA A 96 0.34 22.34 9.35
C ALA A 96 1.43 21.34 8.93
N ALA A 97 1.01 20.23 8.31
CA ALA A 97 1.88 19.12 7.95
C ALA A 97 2.90 19.56 6.90
N LYS A 98 4.18 19.26 7.14
CA LYS A 98 5.28 19.50 6.20
C LYS A 98 5.38 18.33 5.24
N THR A 99 4.57 18.37 4.18
CA THR A 99 4.44 17.25 3.23
C THR A 99 5.74 16.91 2.50
N ASP A 100 6.66 17.87 2.37
CA ASP A 100 8.02 17.66 1.84
C ASP A 100 8.85 16.70 2.69
N LYS A 101 8.58 16.64 4.01
CA LYS A 101 9.26 15.72 4.93
C LYS A 101 8.61 14.34 4.98
N LEU A 102 7.41 14.21 4.40
CA LEU A 102 6.61 13.00 4.43
C LEU A 102 6.75 12.17 3.15
N LEU A 103 7.77 12.46 2.34
CA LEU A 103 8.08 11.78 1.10
C LEU A 103 9.57 11.45 1.03
N ILE A 104 9.89 10.19 0.72
CA ILE A 104 11.20 9.75 0.25
C ILE A 104 11.00 9.26 -1.19
N ASP A 105 11.65 9.92 -2.15
CA ASP A 105 11.52 9.63 -3.58
C ASP A 105 12.90 9.33 -4.19
N PHE A 106 13.15 8.09 -4.58
CA PHE A 106 14.40 7.69 -5.24
C PHE A 106 14.42 8.02 -6.74
N GLY A 107 13.28 8.37 -7.33
CA GLY A 107 13.16 8.86 -8.70
C GLY A 107 13.73 10.26 -8.90
N ARG A 108 14.02 11.00 -7.82
CA ARG A 108 14.63 12.34 -7.89
C ARG A 108 16.09 12.34 -8.36
N PHE A 109 16.78 11.20 -8.30
CA PHE A 109 18.19 11.10 -8.64
C PHE A 109 18.37 10.81 -10.13
N HIS A 110 19.13 11.67 -10.82
CA HIS A 110 19.43 11.48 -12.24
C HIS A 110 20.56 10.47 -12.47
N ARG A 111 21.46 10.31 -11.51
CA ARG A 111 22.63 9.40 -11.61
C ARG A 111 22.62 8.35 -10.49
N GLN A 112 23.03 7.12 -10.84
CA GLN A 112 23.15 6.03 -9.88
C GLN A 112 24.08 6.37 -8.71
N ASN A 113 25.21 7.05 -8.97
CA ASN A 113 26.18 7.39 -7.93
C ASN A 113 25.61 8.36 -6.91
N GLU A 114 24.82 9.35 -7.31
CA GLU A 114 24.15 10.29 -6.39
C GLU A 114 23.21 9.55 -5.43
N ARG A 115 22.45 8.58 -5.96
CA ARG A 115 21.59 7.73 -5.15
C ARG A 115 22.40 6.84 -4.20
N ILE A 116 23.49 6.24 -4.66
CA ILE A 116 24.38 5.43 -3.81
C ILE A 116 24.96 6.30 -2.68
N ASP A 117 25.41 7.51 -2.99
CA ASP A 117 25.99 8.43 -2.01
C ASP A 117 24.95 8.86 -0.98
N TYR A 118 23.70 9.10 -1.41
CA TYR A 118 22.56 9.38 -0.54
C TYR A 118 22.22 8.20 0.40
N ILE A 119 22.21 6.96 -0.10
CA ILE A 119 21.89 5.75 0.68
C ILE A 119 23.03 5.39 1.64
N MET A 120 24.28 5.45 1.15
CA MET A 120 25.46 4.97 1.86
C MET A 120 26.17 6.07 2.65
N GLU A 121 25.62 7.30 2.66
CA GLU A 121 26.17 8.47 3.35
C GLU A 121 27.61 8.81 2.93
N ARG A 122 27.88 8.78 1.63
CA ARG A 122 29.22 9.01 1.06
C ARG A 122 29.37 10.42 0.50
N ASN A 123 30.62 10.80 0.21
CA ASN A 123 30.96 12.03 -0.53
C ASN A 123 30.41 13.32 0.08
N HIS A 124 30.15 13.35 1.39
CA HIS A 124 29.64 14.53 2.12
C HIS A 124 28.38 15.14 1.50
N VAL A 125 27.47 14.30 0.97
CA VAL A 125 26.20 14.78 0.43
C VAL A 125 25.41 15.56 1.51
N PRO A 126 24.74 16.66 1.14
CA PRO A 126 24.06 17.52 2.11
C PRO A 126 22.81 16.88 2.74
N GLN A 127 22.30 15.81 2.13
CA GLN A 127 21.10 15.10 2.53
C GLN A 127 21.34 13.59 2.37
N THR A 128 21.00 12.80 3.38
CA THR A 128 21.14 11.33 3.38
C THR A 128 19.82 10.63 3.64
N LEU A 129 19.75 9.33 3.30
CA LEU A 129 18.56 8.52 3.55
C LEU A 129 18.19 8.47 5.03
N ASN A 130 19.17 8.29 5.92
CA ASN A 130 18.93 8.25 7.36
C ASN A 130 18.37 9.59 7.88
N GLN A 131 18.87 10.72 7.37
CA GLN A 131 18.33 12.04 7.71
C GLN A 131 16.88 12.19 7.25
N ASP A 132 16.54 11.74 6.04
CA ASP A 132 15.18 11.79 5.51
C ASP A 132 14.23 10.87 6.28
N VAL A 133 14.65 9.64 6.61
CA VAL A 133 13.90 8.72 7.48
C VAL A 133 13.62 9.35 8.84
N GLN A 134 14.65 9.92 9.49
CA GLN A 134 14.49 10.60 10.78
C GLN A 134 13.60 11.85 10.67
N SER A 135 13.68 12.59 9.57
CA SER A 135 12.83 13.76 9.30
C SER A 135 11.36 13.35 9.16
N MET A 136 11.09 12.30 8.38
CA MET A 136 9.76 11.74 8.16
C MET A 136 9.14 11.23 9.46
N VAL A 137 9.85 10.39 10.22
CA VAL A 137 9.35 9.85 11.49
C VAL A 137 9.09 10.96 12.50
N ARG A 138 9.98 11.97 12.59
CA ARG A 138 9.78 13.11 13.50
C ARG A 138 8.58 13.97 13.11
N GLU A 139 8.42 14.28 11.82
CA GLU A 139 7.29 15.08 11.35
C GLU A 139 5.98 14.32 11.55
N PHE A 140 5.94 13.03 11.22
CA PHE A 140 4.76 12.22 11.47
C PHE A 140 4.45 12.09 12.96
N SER A 141 5.46 11.88 13.82
CA SER A 141 5.27 11.84 15.27
C SER A 141 4.69 13.14 15.82
N ARG A 142 5.14 14.30 15.31
CA ARG A 142 4.55 15.61 15.66
C ARG A 142 3.06 15.64 15.32
N ILE A 143 2.69 15.23 14.11
CA ILE A 143 1.30 15.21 13.65
C ILE A 143 0.45 14.24 14.48
N TYR A 144 0.97 13.04 14.70
CA TYR A 144 0.34 12.00 15.53
C TYR A 144 0.06 12.50 16.94
N ASN A 145 1.02 13.21 17.56
CA ASN A 145 0.85 13.79 18.89
C ASN A 145 -0.21 14.91 18.94
N ILE A 146 -0.46 15.62 17.84
CA ILE A 146 -1.58 16.56 17.78
C ILE A 146 -2.90 15.79 17.68
N ALA A 147 -2.95 14.77 16.82
CA ALA A 147 -4.14 13.93 16.62
C ALA A 147 -4.61 13.20 17.89
N THR A 148 -3.69 12.85 18.81
CA THR A 148 -4.07 12.24 20.10
C THR A 148 -4.89 13.17 21.00
N HIS A 149 -4.85 14.48 20.74
CA HIS A 149 -5.59 15.51 21.48
C HIS A 149 -6.72 16.14 20.65
N GLN A 150 -6.63 16.09 19.32
CA GLN A 150 -7.58 16.68 18.39
C GLN A 150 -8.11 15.61 17.44
N ASN A 151 -9.38 15.24 17.60
CA ASN A 151 -10.01 14.25 16.75
C ASN A 151 -10.76 14.94 15.61
N PHE A 152 -10.26 14.77 14.38
CA PHE A 152 -10.89 15.32 13.18
C PHE A 152 -11.61 14.26 12.33
N GLY A 153 -11.80 13.05 12.86
CA GLY A 153 -12.42 11.93 12.16
C GLY A 153 -11.61 11.43 10.97
N ALA A 154 -11.97 10.25 10.48
CA ALA A 154 -11.44 9.70 9.24
C ALA A 154 -12.61 9.29 8.35
N ASP A 155 -12.49 9.52 7.05
CA ASP A 155 -13.47 9.05 6.07
C ASP A 155 -12.77 8.11 5.09
N ILE A 156 -12.61 6.86 5.51
CA ILE A 156 -11.88 5.85 4.74
C ILE A 156 -12.60 5.57 3.42
N TRP A 157 -13.93 5.59 3.43
CA TRP A 157 -14.72 5.36 2.23
C TRP A 157 -14.44 6.45 1.18
N THR A 158 -14.56 7.72 1.57
CA THR A 158 -14.30 8.86 0.68
C THR A 158 -12.84 8.90 0.25
N TYR A 159 -11.90 8.55 1.15
CA TYR A 159 -10.48 8.48 0.80
C TYR A 159 -10.19 7.43 -0.29
N LEU A 160 -10.74 6.23 -0.20
CA LEU A 160 -10.56 5.24 -1.29
C LEU A 160 -11.32 5.63 -2.56
N ASN A 161 -12.44 6.34 -2.45
CA ASN A 161 -13.20 6.80 -3.61
C ASN A 161 -12.53 7.95 -4.36
N GLU A 162 -11.96 8.92 -3.64
CA GLU A 162 -11.54 10.22 -4.20
C GLU A 162 -10.11 10.62 -3.83
N GLY A 163 -9.57 10.11 -2.72
CA GLY A 163 -8.25 10.45 -2.20
C GLY A 163 -7.10 9.63 -2.80
N VAL A 164 -7.40 8.45 -3.34
CA VAL A 164 -6.43 7.60 -4.06
C VAL A 164 -6.34 8.06 -5.52
N ASP A 165 -5.24 8.70 -5.86
CA ASP A 165 -4.97 9.31 -7.16
C ASP A 165 -3.64 8.82 -7.77
N ASP A 166 -3.18 9.47 -8.85
CA ASP A 166 -1.90 9.16 -9.53
C ASP A 166 -0.65 9.36 -8.66
N LYS A 167 -0.74 10.06 -7.52
CA LYS A 167 0.38 10.15 -6.56
C LYS A 167 0.48 8.89 -5.72
N ILE A 168 -0.66 8.23 -5.46
CA ILE A 168 -0.76 7.00 -4.67
C ILE A 168 -0.62 5.76 -5.55
N VAL A 169 -1.10 5.82 -6.79
CA VAL A 169 -1.04 4.71 -7.75
C VAL A 169 -0.32 5.18 -9.01
N ILE A 170 1.00 4.91 -9.05
CA ILE A 170 1.84 5.30 -10.17
C ILE A 170 1.62 4.29 -11.33
N PRO A 171 1.30 4.76 -12.54
CA PRO A 171 1.18 3.90 -13.71
C PRO A 171 2.55 3.42 -14.22
N ALA A 172 2.57 2.37 -15.04
CA ALA A 172 3.78 1.96 -15.73
C ALA A 172 4.29 3.08 -16.67
N GLU A 173 5.61 3.24 -16.76
CA GLU A 173 6.22 4.21 -17.67
C GLU A 173 6.23 3.67 -19.11
N PRO A 174 6.21 4.57 -20.11
CA PRO A 174 6.48 4.19 -21.49
C PRO A 174 7.83 3.46 -21.62
N PRO A 175 7.95 2.46 -22.50
CA PRO A 175 9.21 1.75 -22.71
C PRO A 175 10.33 2.70 -23.17
N LEU A 176 11.51 2.56 -22.56
CA LEU A 176 12.72 3.27 -22.93
C LEU A 176 13.62 2.38 -23.78
N ALA A 177 13.98 2.85 -24.98
CA ALA A 177 14.91 2.14 -25.85
C ALA A 177 16.35 2.28 -25.33
N ASN A 178 17.06 1.16 -25.20
CA ASN A 178 18.47 1.09 -24.88
C ASN A 178 19.15 0.06 -25.79
N GLY A 179 19.62 0.52 -26.96
CA GLY A 179 20.12 -0.37 -28.01
C GLY A 179 19.03 -1.32 -28.52
N SER A 180 19.29 -2.63 -28.48
CA SER A 180 18.31 -3.68 -28.81
C SER A 180 17.37 -4.04 -27.65
N MET A 181 17.52 -3.43 -26.49
CA MET A 181 16.73 -3.70 -25.30
C MET A 181 15.68 -2.62 -25.07
N SER A 182 14.49 -3.01 -24.65
CA SER A 182 13.42 -2.12 -24.23
C SER A 182 13.24 -2.23 -22.72
N ILE A 183 13.55 -1.18 -21.97
CA ILE A 183 13.39 -1.13 -20.52
C ILE A 183 11.99 -0.61 -20.19
N ILE A 184 11.25 -1.33 -19.34
CA ILE A 184 9.91 -0.95 -18.90
C ILE A 184 9.93 -0.80 -17.38
N ASN A 185 9.67 0.41 -16.89
CA ASN A 185 9.49 0.63 -15.45
C ASN A 185 8.03 0.42 -15.07
N THR A 186 7.80 -0.47 -14.11
CA THR A 186 6.48 -0.70 -13.51
C THR A 186 6.53 -0.40 -12.02
N TYR A 187 5.37 -0.18 -11.41
CA TYR A 187 5.27 0.12 -10.00
C TYR A 187 4.37 -0.90 -9.30
N ARG A 188 4.83 -1.39 -8.17
CA ARG A 188 4.00 -2.11 -7.22
C ARG A 188 3.48 -1.10 -6.20
N ASN A 189 2.26 -0.64 -6.43
CA ASN A 189 1.58 0.32 -5.57
C ASN A 189 1.01 -0.42 -4.36
N VAL A 190 1.48 -0.04 -3.17
CA VAL A 190 1.11 -0.65 -1.89
C VAL A 190 0.65 0.45 -0.93
N MET A 191 -0.54 0.29 -0.36
CA MET A 191 -1.02 1.09 0.75
C MET A 191 -0.97 0.27 2.03
N ILE A 192 -0.31 0.79 3.05
CA ILE A 192 -0.36 0.28 4.42
C ILE A 192 -1.29 1.21 5.19
N LEU A 193 -2.49 0.71 5.50
CA LEU A 193 -3.56 1.43 6.18
C LEU A 193 -3.64 0.97 7.63
N THR A 194 -3.41 1.88 8.58
CA THR A 194 -3.61 1.59 10.01
C THR A 194 -4.96 2.15 10.46
N THR A 195 -5.88 1.28 10.89
CA THR A 195 -7.22 1.68 11.35
C THR A 195 -7.71 0.71 12.43
N ASP A 196 -8.71 1.09 13.22
CA ASP A 196 -9.33 0.19 14.19
C ASP A 196 -10.34 -0.79 13.54
N GLY A 197 -10.59 -0.63 12.25
CA GLY A 197 -11.43 -1.52 11.44
C GLY A 197 -12.85 -1.00 11.22
N TYR A 198 -13.23 0.08 11.87
CA TYR A 198 -14.48 0.75 11.59
C TYR A 198 -14.31 1.67 10.37
N ILE A 199 -15.25 1.60 9.43
CA ILE A 199 -15.24 2.46 8.25
C ILE A 199 -16.21 3.60 8.56
N GLU A 200 -15.66 4.73 8.96
CA GLU A 200 -16.44 5.95 9.09
C GLU A 200 -16.59 6.59 7.70
N ALA A 201 -17.79 7.09 7.42
CA ALA A 201 -18.09 7.91 6.26
C ALA A 201 -18.82 9.16 6.77
N GLY A 202 -18.57 10.33 6.16
CA GLY A 202 -19.27 11.57 6.52
C GLY A 202 -20.81 11.49 6.31
N ILE A 203 -21.29 10.40 5.71
CA ILE A 203 -22.69 10.12 5.41
C ILE A 203 -23.16 8.84 6.13
N TYR A 204 -23.15 8.90 7.47
CA TYR A 204 -23.58 7.78 8.34
C TYR A 204 -24.98 7.24 7.99
N GLY A 205 -25.14 5.91 8.05
CA GLY A 205 -26.42 5.24 7.93
C GLY A 205 -26.97 5.14 6.50
N LYS A 206 -26.19 5.53 5.49
CA LYS A 206 -26.58 5.42 4.06
C LYS A 206 -25.92 4.25 3.33
N GLY A 207 -25.39 3.27 4.08
CA GLY A 207 -24.74 2.07 3.55
C GLY A 207 -23.30 2.31 3.10
N PHE A 208 -22.64 3.35 3.62
CA PHE A 208 -21.23 3.66 3.34
C PHE A 208 -20.33 3.42 4.55
N ASP A 209 -20.92 3.25 5.74
CA ASP A 209 -20.19 3.09 6.99
C ASP A 209 -20.25 1.65 7.53
N LEU A 210 -19.17 1.27 8.22
CA LEU A 210 -19.11 0.17 9.16
C LEU A 210 -18.89 0.75 10.55
N SER A 211 -19.97 1.21 11.18
CA SER A 211 -19.97 1.69 12.55
C SER A 211 -20.22 0.57 13.57
N LYS A 212 -19.99 0.86 14.86
CA LYS A 212 -20.36 -0.05 15.96
C LYS A 212 -21.81 -0.48 15.91
N THR A 213 -22.70 0.46 15.61
CA THR A 213 -24.14 0.18 15.47
C THR A 213 -24.41 -0.78 14.33
N THR A 214 -23.73 -0.64 13.19
CA THR A 214 -23.85 -1.57 12.05
C THR A 214 -23.39 -2.98 12.43
N VAL A 215 -22.23 -3.11 13.10
CA VAL A 215 -21.71 -4.40 13.60
C VAL A 215 -22.68 -5.05 14.57
N ASP A 216 -23.21 -4.30 15.54
CA ASP A 216 -24.15 -4.79 16.55
C ASP A 216 -25.48 -5.24 15.92
N ASN A 217 -26.00 -4.47 14.96
CA ASN A 217 -27.23 -4.80 14.23
C ASN A 217 -27.06 -6.05 13.36
N PHE A 218 -25.93 -6.17 12.66
CA PHE A 218 -25.61 -7.37 11.88
C PHE A 218 -25.55 -8.60 12.78
N ARG A 219 -24.83 -8.51 13.90
CA ARG A 219 -24.72 -9.59 14.88
C ARG A 219 -26.08 -10.03 15.40
N LYS A 220 -26.91 -9.07 15.83
CA LYS A 220 -28.27 -9.35 16.34
C LYS A 220 -29.11 -10.06 15.28
N ALA A 221 -29.07 -9.61 14.03
CA ALA A 221 -29.82 -10.21 12.94
C ALA A 221 -29.32 -11.62 12.60
N PHE A 222 -28.00 -11.84 12.61
CA PHE A 222 -27.40 -13.16 12.41
C PHE A 222 -27.85 -14.15 13.49
N LEU A 223 -27.73 -13.79 14.77
CA LEU A 223 -28.15 -14.64 15.88
C LEU A 223 -29.66 -14.95 15.84
N ALA A 224 -30.49 -13.96 15.48
CA ALA A 224 -31.93 -14.15 15.34
C ALA A 224 -32.30 -15.09 14.17
N SER A 225 -31.50 -15.10 13.10
CA SER A 225 -31.74 -15.93 11.92
C SER A 225 -31.55 -17.43 12.17
N LYS A 226 -30.80 -17.80 13.21
CA LYS A 226 -30.36 -19.16 13.51
C LYS A 226 -29.52 -19.81 12.40
N GLU A 227 -28.97 -19.03 11.46
CA GLU A 227 -27.94 -19.54 10.55
C GLU A 227 -26.65 -19.82 11.31
N ASP A 228 -25.97 -20.89 10.92
CA ASP A 228 -24.69 -21.34 11.49
C ASP A 228 -23.47 -20.76 10.77
N ASN A 229 -23.68 -20.23 9.56
CA ASN A 229 -22.63 -19.70 8.70
C ASN A 229 -22.80 -18.19 8.45
N ILE A 230 -21.92 -17.38 9.05
CA ILE A 230 -21.95 -15.92 8.97
C ILE A 230 -21.77 -15.40 7.53
N GLN A 231 -20.96 -16.05 6.70
CA GLN A 231 -20.75 -15.67 5.30
C GLN A 231 -22.01 -15.92 4.45
N LYS A 232 -22.70 -17.03 4.68
CA LYS A 232 -23.96 -17.37 4.02
C LYS A 232 -25.05 -16.38 4.38
N PHE A 233 -25.17 -16.06 5.68
CA PHE A 233 -26.10 -15.04 6.15
C PHE A 233 -25.81 -13.67 5.51
N PHE A 234 -24.55 -13.22 5.51
CA PHE A 234 -24.14 -11.95 4.94
C PHE A 234 -24.43 -11.87 3.43
N LYS A 235 -24.20 -12.94 2.67
CA LYS A 235 -24.50 -12.98 1.23
C LYS A 235 -25.99 -12.79 0.93
N LYS A 236 -26.87 -13.38 1.74
CA LYS A 236 -28.34 -13.28 1.60
C LYS A 236 -28.88 -11.90 2.03
N ASN A 237 -28.23 -11.27 2.99
CA ASN A 237 -28.68 -10.03 3.61
C ASN A 237 -27.90 -8.83 3.07
N THR A 238 -28.18 -8.47 1.81
CA THR A 238 -27.47 -7.41 1.09
C THR A 238 -27.59 -6.03 1.73
N GLN A 239 -28.60 -5.81 2.58
CA GLN A 239 -28.79 -4.55 3.31
C GLN A 239 -27.64 -4.21 4.27
N PHE A 240 -26.82 -5.19 4.65
CA PHE A 240 -25.64 -4.96 5.50
C PHE A 240 -24.39 -4.62 4.70
N ARG A 241 -24.40 -4.75 3.37
CA ARG A 241 -23.19 -4.52 2.58
C ARG A 241 -22.84 -3.04 2.55
N ILE A 242 -21.54 -2.76 2.55
CA ILE A 242 -21.00 -1.43 2.30
C ILE A 242 -21.01 -1.21 0.80
N LYS A 243 -21.48 -0.04 0.35
CA LYS A 243 -21.43 0.34 -1.06
C LYS A 243 -19.98 0.38 -1.54
N PRO A 244 -19.65 -0.29 -2.66
CA PRO A 244 -18.31 -0.23 -3.21
C PRO A 244 -17.96 1.20 -3.63
N VAL A 245 -16.67 1.50 -3.64
CA VAL A 245 -16.15 2.73 -4.24
C VAL A 245 -15.91 2.52 -5.73
N HIS A 246 -15.97 3.59 -6.51
CA HIS A 246 -15.80 3.56 -7.96
C HIS A 246 -14.54 4.33 -8.37
N ASN A 247 -13.39 3.82 -7.93
CA ASN A 247 -12.09 4.39 -8.24
C ASN A 247 -11.22 3.40 -9.03
N GLU A 248 -10.89 3.76 -10.28
CA GLU A 248 -10.12 2.93 -11.20
C GLU A 248 -8.69 2.66 -10.73
N HIS A 249 -8.11 3.53 -9.90
CA HIS A 249 -6.76 3.35 -9.35
C HIS A 249 -6.67 2.09 -8.46
N LEU A 250 -7.77 1.67 -7.83
CA LEU A 250 -7.78 0.54 -6.90
C LEU A 250 -7.44 -0.81 -7.55
N LYS A 251 -7.73 -0.96 -8.85
CA LYS A 251 -7.37 -2.15 -9.64
C LYS A 251 -5.87 -2.41 -9.68
N ASN A 252 -5.06 -1.38 -9.42
CA ASN A 252 -3.61 -1.44 -9.41
C ASN A 252 -3.01 -1.22 -8.02
N LEU A 253 -3.83 -1.19 -6.97
CA LEU A 253 -3.42 -0.95 -5.58
C LEU A 253 -3.52 -2.21 -4.74
N GLU A 254 -2.44 -2.55 -4.02
CA GLU A 254 -2.44 -3.57 -2.97
C GLU A 254 -2.62 -2.90 -1.61
N VAL A 255 -3.50 -3.42 -0.75
CA VAL A 255 -3.82 -2.79 0.54
C VAL A 255 -3.53 -3.73 1.71
N LEU A 256 -2.61 -3.36 2.59
CA LEU A 256 -2.39 -4.02 3.88
C LEU A 256 -3.10 -3.22 4.96
N VAL A 257 -4.18 -3.77 5.52
CA VAL A 257 -4.88 -3.16 6.66
C VAL A 257 -4.32 -3.76 7.96
N LEU A 258 -3.79 -2.89 8.81
CA LEU A 258 -3.21 -3.23 10.11
C LEU A 258 -4.01 -2.59 11.24
N GLU A 259 -3.76 -3.08 12.46
CA GLU A 259 -4.25 -2.48 13.70
C GLU A 259 -5.76 -2.61 13.94
N LEU A 260 -6.43 -3.56 13.27
CA LEU A 260 -7.85 -3.85 13.50
C LEU A 260 -8.09 -4.20 14.97
N TYR A 261 -9.09 -3.57 15.58
CA TYR A 261 -9.36 -3.65 17.01
C TYR A 261 -10.67 -4.37 17.33
N ASP A 262 -10.57 -5.48 18.06
CA ASP A 262 -11.72 -6.30 18.42
C ASP A 262 -12.31 -5.86 19.77
N ARG A 263 -13.37 -5.03 19.73
CA ARG A 263 -14.03 -4.52 20.95
C ARG A 263 -14.90 -5.58 21.63
N SER A 264 -15.06 -6.76 21.03
CA SER A 264 -15.82 -7.88 21.58
C SER A 264 -14.96 -8.84 22.42
N LYS A 265 -13.74 -8.43 22.78
CA LYS A 265 -12.84 -9.16 23.66
C LYS A 265 -12.65 -8.45 25.00
N SER A 266 -12.45 -9.24 26.04
CA SER A 266 -12.03 -8.75 27.35
C SER A 266 -10.58 -8.23 27.30
N LYS A 267 -10.15 -7.53 28.35
CA LYS A 267 -8.74 -7.13 28.52
C LYS A 267 -7.77 -8.34 28.49
N GLY A 268 -8.24 -9.52 28.86
CA GLY A 268 -7.48 -10.78 28.80
C GLY A 268 -7.55 -11.50 27.45
N GLY A 269 -8.18 -10.92 26.43
CA GLY A 269 -8.28 -11.46 25.08
C GLY A 269 -9.40 -12.49 24.87
N SER A 270 -10.17 -12.84 25.90
CA SER A 270 -11.31 -13.76 25.77
C SER A 270 -12.48 -13.08 25.07
N ALA A 271 -13.11 -13.75 24.11
CA ALA A 271 -14.33 -13.25 23.48
C ALA A 271 -15.46 -13.11 24.51
N THR A 272 -16.07 -11.93 24.59
CA THR A 272 -17.22 -11.66 25.46
C THR A 272 -18.54 -11.79 24.72
N ILE A 273 -18.52 -11.70 23.38
CA ILE A 273 -19.70 -11.78 22.51
C ILE A 273 -19.32 -12.55 21.24
N GLN A 274 -20.25 -13.33 20.69
CA GLN A 274 -20.10 -14.08 19.44
C GLN A 274 -21.23 -13.76 18.44
N PRO A 275 -20.96 -13.72 17.12
CA PRO A 275 -19.63 -13.58 16.51
C PRO A 275 -18.90 -12.30 16.96
N THR A 276 -17.58 -12.37 16.99
CA THR A 276 -16.70 -11.27 17.42
C THR A 276 -16.75 -10.09 16.44
N ASP A 277 -16.38 -8.90 16.91
CA ASP A 277 -16.19 -7.73 16.03
C ASP A 277 -15.19 -8.06 14.92
N MET A 278 -14.09 -8.75 15.24
CA MET A 278 -13.06 -9.08 14.26
C MET A 278 -13.59 -9.95 13.12
N GLU A 279 -14.42 -10.95 13.42
CA GLU A 279 -15.04 -11.81 12.40
C GLU A 279 -15.97 -11.01 11.48
N ILE A 280 -16.78 -10.11 12.05
CA ILE A 280 -17.70 -9.26 11.29
C ILE A 280 -16.93 -8.24 10.46
N ILE A 281 -15.95 -7.54 11.06
CA ILE A 281 -15.13 -6.52 10.41
C ILE A 281 -14.38 -7.13 9.22
N LYS A 282 -13.70 -8.27 9.40
CA LYS A 282 -12.98 -8.93 8.31
C LYS A 282 -13.91 -9.35 7.18
N LEU A 283 -15.12 -9.81 7.49
CA LEU A 283 -16.12 -10.16 6.49
C LEU A 283 -16.54 -8.94 5.65
N PHE A 284 -16.85 -7.83 6.30
CA PHE A 284 -17.28 -6.60 5.62
C PHE A 284 -16.16 -5.98 4.80
N TRP A 285 -14.94 -5.88 5.36
CA TRP A 285 -13.78 -5.36 4.64
C TRP A 285 -13.43 -6.20 3.42
N ALA A 286 -13.43 -7.54 3.55
CA ALA A 286 -13.12 -8.41 2.42
C ALA A 286 -14.15 -8.27 1.29
N ASP A 287 -15.44 -8.22 1.61
CA ASP A 287 -16.51 -7.99 0.63
C ASP A 287 -16.38 -6.60 -0.03
N TRP A 288 -16.16 -5.56 0.78
CA TRP A 288 -16.07 -4.18 0.30
C TRP A 288 -14.85 -3.95 -0.60
N LEU A 289 -13.66 -4.40 -0.21
CA LEU A 289 -12.44 -4.27 -1.01
C LEU A 289 -12.54 -5.09 -2.31
N GLN A 290 -13.15 -6.28 -2.25
CA GLN A 290 -13.39 -7.11 -3.43
C GLN A 290 -14.34 -6.42 -4.42
N GLN A 291 -15.48 -5.92 -3.95
CA GLN A 291 -16.45 -5.24 -4.80
C GLN A 291 -15.93 -3.89 -5.32
N SER A 292 -14.99 -3.27 -4.60
CA SER A 292 -14.28 -2.05 -5.03
C SER A 292 -13.08 -2.32 -5.94
N HIS A 293 -12.90 -3.58 -6.37
CA HIS A 293 -11.85 -4.00 -7.30
C HIS A 293 -10.41 -3.73 -6.84
N VAL A 294 -10.15 -3.74 -5.53
CA VAL A 294 -8.78 -3.65 -5.01
C VAL A 294 -7.96 -4.86 -5.49
N LYS A 295 -6.74 -4.63 -5.98
CA LYS A 295 -5.91 -5.68 -6.61
C LYS A 295 -5.65 -6.88 -5.70
N ARG A 296 -5.27 -6.60 -4.46
CA ARG A 296 -4.95 -7.57 -3.40
C ARG A 296 -5.08 -6.87 -2.06
N TRP A 297 -5.53 -7.58 -1.04
CA TRP A 297 -5.51 -7.06 0.32
C TRP A 297 -5.24 -8.13 1.38
N GLU A 298 -4.80 -7.67 2.54
CA GLU A 298 -4.70 -8.46 3.76
C GLU A 298 -5.21 -7.66 4.95
N LEU A 299 -5.82 -8.35 5.92
CA LEU A 299 -6.49 -7.76 7.08
C LEU A 299 -5.93 -8.37 8.36
N HIS A 300 -5.18 -7.58 9.13
CA HIS A 300 -4.50 -8.04 10.33
C HIS A 300 -4.98 -7.30 11.59
N PRO A 301 -5.11 -8.00 12.73
CA PRO A 301 -5.33 -7.35 14.02
C PRO A 301 -4.11 -6.48 14.39
N TYR A 302 -4.19 -5.77 15.51
CA TYR A 302 -3.01 -5.11 16.06
C TYR A 302 -1.87 -6.10 16.32
N ALA A 303 -0.64 -5.66 16.04
CA ALA A 303 0.55 -6.46 16.31
C ALA A 303 0.90 -6.40 17.80
N ASN A 304 1.38 -7.52 18.35
CA ASN A 304 1.78 -7.60 19.76
C ASN A 304 3.22 -7.11 20.00
N SER A 305 4.00 -6.96 18.92
CA SER A 305 5.41 -6.57 18.98
C SER A 305 5.87 -5.94 17.67
N LYS A 306 7.00 -5.22 17.72
CA LYS A 306 7.65 -4.65 16.53
C LYS A 306 8.03 -5.73 15.52
N ASP A 307 8.54 -6.86 15.98
CA ASP A 307 8.93 -7.99 15.13
C ASP A 307 7.74 -8.62 14.39
N GLU A 308 6.59 -8.73 15.06
CA GLU A 308 5.36 -9.22 14.42
C GLU A 308 4.87 -8.26 13.34
N ALA A 309 4.87 -6.95 13.63
CA ALA A 309 4.49 -5.93 12.65
C ALA A 309 5.45 -5.92 11.44
N GLU A 310 6.76 -5.92 11.70
CA GLU A 310 7.81 -5.99 10.67
C GLU A 310 7.63 -7.22 9.78
N LYS A 311 7.50 -8.40 10.38
CA LYS A 311 7.31 -9.65 9.65
C LYS A 311 6.06 -9.59 8.76
N THR A 312 4.95 -9.08 9.30
CA THR A 312 3.68 -8.95 8.55
C THR A 312 3.85 -8.03 7.34
N ILE A 313 4.48 -6.87 7.53
CA ILE A 313 4.73 -5.88 6.46
C ILE A 313 5.65 -6.47 5.39
N LEU A 314 6.79 -7.04 5.78
CA LEU A 314 7.75 -7.61 4.83
C LEU A 314 7.18 -8.81 4.07
N GLN A 315 6.38 -9.66 4.74
CA GLN A 315 5.68 -10.77 4.07
C GLN A 315 4.66 -10.27 3.05
N PHE A 316 3.87 -9.24 3.39
CA PHE A 316 2.95 -8.63 2.44
C PHE A 316 3.69 -8.08 1.21
N LEU A 317 4.80 -7.38 1.47
CA LEU A 317 5.72 -6.87 0.45
C LEU A 317 6.52 -7.99 -0.26
N GLY A 318 6.44 -9.25 0.15
CA GLY A 318 7.21 -10.33 -0.48
C GLY A 318 8.72 -10.13 -0.41
N VAL A 319 9.19 -9.43 0.64
CA VAL A 319 10.60 -9.15 0.91
C VAL A 319 11.09 -10.10 2.01
N THR A 320 12.28 -10.66 1.84
CA THR A 320 12.89 -11.52 2.89
C THR A 320 14.02 -10.76 3.56
N LYS A 321 13.92 -10.56 4.88
CA LYS A 321 15.01 -9.94 5.66
C LYS A 321 16.22 -10.87 5.63
N LYS A 322 17.27 -10.44 4.94
CA LYS A 322 18.56 -11.14 4.96
C LYS A 322 19.27 -10.73 6.24
N ASN A 323 19.71 -11.71 7.04
CA ASN A 323 20.64 -11.44 8.14
C ASN A 323 21.90 -10.84 7.52
N MET A 324 22.09 -9.52 7.65
CA MET A 324 23.34 -8.93 7.22
C MET A 324 24.42 -9.42 8.20
N PRO A 325 25.56 -9.93 7.71
CA PRO A 325 26.68 -10.19 8.60
C PRO A 325 27.04 -8.89 9.29
N SER A 326 27.21 -8.94 10.62
CA SER A 326 27.75 -7.84 11.40
C SER A 326 29.05 -7.40 10.74
N VAL A 327 29.09 -6.16 10.23
CA VAL A 327 30.30 -5.57 9.63
C VAL A 327 31.21 -5.08 10.72
#